data_AF-A0A9N9C5Q7-F1
#
_entry.id   AF-A0A9N9C5Q7-F1
#
_cell.length_a   1.000
_cell.length_b   1.000
_cell.length_c   1.000
_cell.angle_alpha   90.00
_cell.angle_beta   90.00
_cell.angle_gamma   90.00
#
_symmetry.space_group_name_H-M   'P 1'
#
loop_
_entity.id
_entity.type
_entity.pdbx_description
1 polymer ?
#
loop_
_entity_poly.entity_id
_entity_poly.type
_entity_poly.pdbx_seq_one_letter_code
_entity_poly.pdbx_strand_id
1 'polypeptide(L)'
;MMLKIKAAQSERNRLSMLLAEYINDVVISQNVRAIKLRKDSLWFLATELLSAFDYPDSTTHFIFEDVPEISEDGIKNILSFYESGKSRFQQVLAEDVYKTEIPAPGRSLRNINSYSYAKLDIIKKQKSKNKSKNSMRIQDDASTLHQMPLPSEVNLPKQSRRTTTDAEKQILARLFQAGGGMPETIIPTIVTELQT
;
A
#
# COMPACT_ATOMS: atom_id res chain seq x y z
N MET A 1 -9.48 -11.71 -8.44
CA MET A 1 -8.22 -12.21 -9.04
C MET A 1 -7.52 -11.13 -9.89
N MET A 2 -8.24 -10.44 -10.77
CA MET A 2 -7.72 -9.40 -11.68
C MET A 2 -6.91 -8.26 -11.03
N LEU A 3 -7.28 -7.81 -9.82
CA LEU A 3 -6.54 -6.79 -9.06
C LEU A 3 -5.14 -7.26 -8.65
N LYS A 4 -4.97 -8.55 -8.34
CA LYS A 4 -3.66 -9.12 -7.96
C LYS A 4 -2.73 -9.25 -9.17
N ILE A 5 -3.28 -9.57 -10.34
CA ILE A 5 -2.52 -9.67 -11.59
C ILE A 5 -2.03 -8.29 -12.04
N LYS A 6 -2.90 -7.27 -12.02
CA LYS A 6 -2.50 -5.88 -12.35
C LYS A 6 -1.42 -5.36 -11.40
N ALA A 7 -1.54 -5.60 -10.10
CA ALA A 7 -0.53 -5.21 -9.13
C ALA A 7 0.81 -5.93 -9.39
N ALA A 8 0.80 -7.25 -9.62
CA ALA A 8 2.00 -8.01 -9.93
C ALA A 8 2.66 -7.55 -11.24
N GLN A 9 1.86 -7.22 -12.26
CA GLN A 9 2.35 -6.75 -13.55
C GLN A 9 2.92 -5.33 -13.45
N SER A 10 2.30 -4.48 -12.64
CA SER A 10 2.82 -3.15 -12.28
C SER A 10 4.17 -3.26 -11.57
N GLU A 11 4.29 -4.13 -10.55
CA GLU A 11 5.58 -4.34 -9.86
C GLU A 11 6.64 -4.93 -10.79
N ARG A 12 6.28 -5.90 -11.65
CA ARG A 12 7.19 -6.44 -12.67
C ARG A 12 7.72 -5.35 -13.59
N ASN A 13 6.84 -4.47 -14.08
CA ASN A 13 7.25 -3.37 -14.95
C ASN A 13 8.13 -2.36 -14.21
N ARG A 14 7.84 -2.07 -12.94
CA ARG A 14 8.66 -1.20 -12.09
C ARG A 14 10.07 -1.76 -11.88
N LEU A 15 10.19 -3.05 -11.59
CA LEU A 15 11.48 -3.74 -11.42
C LEU A 15 12.25 -3.88 -12.74
N SER A 16 11.57 -4.24 -13.83
CA SER A 16 12.20 -4.33 -15.15
C SER A 16 12.79 -2.99 -15.59
N MET A 17 12.08 -1.90 -15.33
CA MET A 17 12.55 -0.55 -15.60
C MET A 17 13.76 -0.19 -14.73
N LEU A 18 13.72 -0.50 -13.44
CA LEU A 18 14.85 -0.27 -12.52
C LEU A 18 16.12 -1.03 -12.97
N LEU A 19 15.97 -2.29 -13.36
CA LEU A 19 17.09 -3.11 -13.83
C LEU A 19 17.67 -2.59 -15.14
N ALA A 20 16.83 -2.22 -16.11
CA ALA A 20 17.27 -1.62 -17.36
C ALA A 20 18.08 -0.33 -17.13
N GLU A 21 17.66 0.51 -16.17
CA GLU A 21 18.40 1.73 -15.81
C GLU A 21 19.75 1.44 -15.16
N TYR A 22 19.83 0.39 -14.35
CA TYR A 22 21.05 -0.04 -13.68
C TYR A 22 22.11 -0.53 -14.70
N ILE A 23 21.70 -1.35 -15.67
CA ILE A 23 22.59 -1.84 -16.74
C ILE A 23 22.74 -0.85 -17.92
N ASN A 24 22.12 0.34 -17.81
CA ASN A 24 22.08 1.38 -18.83
C ASN A 24 21.56 0.87 -20.20
N ASP A 25 20.60 -0.05 -20.19
CA ASP A 25 19.93 -0.57 -21.38
C ASP A 25 18.87 0.42 -21.87
N VAL A 26 19.32 1.26 -22.81
CA VAL A 26 18.55 2.37 -23.40
C VAL A 26 17.32 1.88 -24.17
N VAL A 27 17.27 0.61 -24.60
CA VAL A 27 16.21 0.08 -25.47
C VAL A 27 14.88 -0.07 -24.71
N ILE A 28 14.94 -0.39 -23.41
CA ILE A 28 13.74 -0.56 -22.55
C ILE A 28 13.33 0.78 -21.93
N SER A 29 14.28 1.68 -21.65
CA SER A 29 14.06 2.94 -20.97
C SER A 29 13.85 4.09 -21.98
N GLN A 30 12.67 4.15 -22.59
CA GLN A 30 12.37 5.07 -23.71
C GLN A 30 12.48 6.58 -23.38
N ASN A 31 12.68 6.97 -22.11
CA ASN A 31 12.70 8.37 -21.70
C ASN A 31 13.97 8.73 -20.91
N VAL A 32 15.02 9.11 -21.64
CA VAL A 32 16.32 9.55 -21.10
C VAL A 32 16.17 10.63 -20.01
N ARG A 33 15.22 11.56 -20.17
CA ARG A 33 14.94 12.61 -19.18
C ARG A 33 14.40 12.02 -17.87
N ALA A 34 13.46 11.08 -17.96
CA ALA A 34 12.89 10.41 -16.79
C ALA A 34 13.91 9.52 -16.05
N ILE A 35 14.86 8.91 -16.78
CA ILE A 35 15.99 8.18 -16.17
C ILE A 35 16.87 9.15 -15.41
N LYS A 36 17.27 10.26 -16.05
CA LYS A 36 18.13 11.27 -15.43
C LYS A 36 17.48 11.82 -14.16
N LEU A 37 16.21 12.23 -14.22
CA LEU A 37 15.48 12.72 -13.05
C LEU A 37 15.49 11.72 -11.89
N ARG A 38 15.31 10.42 -12.17
CA ARG A 38 15.35 9.38 -11.13
C ARG A 38 16.74 9.17 -10.56
N LYS A 39 17.77 9.15 -11.40
CA LYS A 39 19.18 9.07 -10.98
C LYS A 39 19.53 10.26 -10.10
N ASP A 40 19.16 11.47 -10.50
CA ASP A 40 19.38 12.71 -9.76
C ASP A 40 18.65 12.66 -8.40
N SER A 41 17.38 12.24 -8.38
CA SER A 41 16.61 12.09 -7.13
C SER A 41 17.19 11.02 -6.19
N LEU A 42 17.68 9.89 -6.72
CA LEU A 42 18.30 8.83 -5.93
C LEU A 42 19.66 9.27 -5.38
N TRP A 43 20.45 9.96 -6.20
CA TRP A 43 21.72 10.54 -5.78
C TRP A 43 21.52 11.58 -4.67
N PHE A 44 20.56 12.50 -4.85
CA PHE A 44 20.17 13.46 -3.83
C PHE A 44 19.76 12.76 -2.52
N LEU A 45 18.91 11.74 -2.57
CA LEU A 45 18.54 11.00 -1.36
C LEU A 45 19.76 10.36 -0.67
N ALA A 46 20.68 9.76 -1.45
CA ALA A 46 21.88 9.14 -0.90
C ALA A 46 22.80 10.17 -0.22
N THR A 47 22.98 11.34 -0.82
CA THR A 47 23.79 12.42 -0.22
C THR A 47 23.16 12.95 1.06
N GLU A 48 21.84 13.14 1.08
CA GLU A 48 21.13 13.59 2.28
C GLU A 48 21.17 12.56 3.40
N LEU A 49 21.05 11.26 3.08
CA LEU A 49 21.20 10.19 4.07
C LEU A 49 22.61 10.15 4.67
N LEU A 50 23.64 10.31 3.83
CA LEU A 50 25.02 10.36 4.31
C LEU A 50 25.24 11.55 5.25
N SER A 51 24.77 12.74 4.84
CA SER A 51 24.78 13.95 5.67
C SER A 51 24.09 13.74 7.02
N ALA A 52 22.94 13.07 7.03
CA ALA A 52 22.19 12.84 8.25
C ALA A 52 22.86 11.87 9.22
N PHE A 53 23.60 10.87 8.71
CA PHE A 53 24.36 9.95 9.55
C PHE A 53 25.61 10.60 10.15
N ASP A 54 26.21 11.56 9.46
CA ASP A 54 27.34 12.35 9.97
C ASP A 54 26.90 13.53 10.85
N TYR A 55 25.59 13.76 11.00
CA TYR A 55 25.05 14.88 11.77
C TYR A 55 25.18 14.63 13.28
N PRO A 56 25.53 15.65 14.10
CA PRO A 56 25.74 15.49 15.55
C PRO A 56 24.54 14.88 16.29
N ASP A 57 23.32 15.23 15.87
CA ASP A 57 22.09 14.58 16.30
C ASP A 57 21.27 14.18 15.07
N SER A 58 21.52 12.98 14.57
CA SER A 58 20.84 12.43 13.40
C SER A 58 19.32 12.56 13.45
N THR A 59 18.69 12.55 14.63
CA THR A 59 17.21 12.62 14.75
C THR A 59 16.63 13.98 14.34
N THR A 60 17.45 15.03 14.33
CA THR A 60 17.04 16.40 13.98
C THR A 60 17.14 16.69 12.49
N HIS A 61 17.76 15.81 11.70
CA HIS A 61 17.89 16.00 10.26
C HIS A 61 16.52 15.94 9.58
N PHE A 62 16.27 16.81 8.59
CA PHE A 62 14.95 16.95 7.96
C PHE A 62 14.43 15.67 7.31
N ILE A 63 15.31 14.77 6.86
CA ILE A 63 14.91 13.48 6.27
C ILE A 63 14.27 12.53 7.28
N PHE A 64 14.53 12.74 8.58
CA PHE A 64 13.96 11.99 9.69
C PHE A 64 12.86 12.79 10.41
N GLU A 65 12.56 14.01 9.95
CA GLU A 65 11.45 14.79 10.46
C GLU A 65 10.14 14.00 10.27
N ASP A 66 9.29 14.01 11.29
CA ASP A 66 7.99 13.35 11.29
C ASP A 66 7.99 11.81 11.20
N VAL A 67 9.12 11.14 11.44
CA VAL A 67 9.20 9.68 11.49
C VAL A 67 8.96 9.18 12.93
N PRO A 68 7.77 8.60 13.26
CA PRO A 68 7.47 8.16 14.62
C PRO A 68 8.35 6.99 15.07
N GLU A 69 8.91 6.22 14.14
CA GLU A 69 9.83 5.12 14.41
C GLU A 69 11.19 5.59 14.97
N ILE A 70 11.59 6.83 14.69
CA ILE A 70 12.83 7.45 15.19
C ILE A 70 12.51 8.19 16.50
N SER A 71 11.81 7.51 17.40
CA SER A 71 11.55 7.93 18.77
C SER A 71 11.95 6.81 19.72
N GLU A 72 12.16 7.11 21.00
CA GLU A 72 12.53 6.08 21.98
C GLU A 72 11.48 4.94 22.02
N ASP A 73 10.19 5.29 21.99
CA ASP A 73 9.09 4.32 21.92
C ASP A 73 9.07 3.57 20.58
N GLY A 74 9.36 4.26 19.48
CA GLY A 74 9.50 3.66 18.15
C GLY A 74 10.60 2.60 18.10
N ILE A 75 11.77 2.90 18.67
CA ILE A 75 12.90 1.99 18.76
C ILE A 75 12.55 0.79 19.66
N LYS A 76 11.96 1.03 20.84
CA LYS A 76 11.49 -0.05 21.73
C LYS A 76 10.52 -0.99 21.01
N ASN A 77 9.58 -0.43 20.25
CA ASN A 77 8.63 -1.21 19.45
C ASN A 77 9.34 -2.04 18.38
N ILE A 78 10.29 -1.45 17.63
CA ILE A 78 11.07 -2.18 16.61
C ILE A 78 11.83 -3.35 17.23
N LEU A 79 12.50 -3.14 18.36
CA LEU A 79 13.25 -4.18 19.05
C LEU A 79 12.34 -5.30 19.59
N SER A 80 11.12 -4.97 20.01
CA SER A 80 10.13 -5.96 20.47
C SER A 80 9.63 -6.91 19.36
N PHE A 81 9.79 -6.53 18.08
CA PHE A 81 9.31 -7.33 16.96
C PHE A 81 10.09 -8.62 16.75
N TYR A 82 11.34 -8.70 17.23
CA TYR A 82 12.11 -9.92 17.08
C TYR A 82 11.45 -11.09 17.83
N GLU A 83 11.16 -10.91 19.12
CA GLU A 83 10.56 -11.97 19.93
C GLU A 83 9.12 -12.28 19.48
N SER A 84 8.31 -11.26 19.19
CA SER A 84 6.95 -11.49 18.68
C SER A 84 6.95 -12.14 17.30
N GLY A 85 7.91 -11.80 16.43
CA GLY A 85 8.11 -12.43 15.13
C GLY A 85 8.52 -13.89 15.25
N LYS A 86 9.44 -14.21 16.16
CA LYS A 86 9.90 -15.57 16.45
C LYS A 86 8.75 -16.45 16.95
N SER A 87 8.00 -15.99 17.94
CA SER A 87 6.82 -16.71 18.46
C SER A 87 5.79 -16.97 17.36
N ARG A 88 5.51 -15.97 16.53
CA ARG A 88 4.59 -16.11 15.39
C ARG A 88 5.09 -17.11 14.34
N PHE A 89 6.40 -17.16 14.10
CA PHE A 89 6.99 -18.14 13.18
C PHE A 89 6.83 -19.58 13.71
N GLN A 90 7.04 -19.77 15.01
CA GLN A 90 6.84 -21.07 15.66
C GLN A 90 5.37 -21.49 15.59
N GLN A 91 4.43 -20.57 15.81
CA GLN A 91 3.00 -20.84 15.68
C GLN A 91 2.63 -21.25 14.25
N VAL A 92 3.10 -20.51 13.24
CA VAL A 92 2.87 -20.88 11.83
C VAL A 92 3.43 -22.26 11.50
N LEU A 93 4.60 -22.61 12.05
CA LEU A 93 5.18 -23.94 11.88
C LEU A 93 4.30 -25.03 12.52
N ALA A 94 3.80 -24.81 13.72
CA ALA A 94 2.91 -25.74 14.43
C ALA A 94 1.58 -25.96 13.71
N GLU A 95 0.98 -24.88 13.21
CA GLU A 95 -0.29 -24.91 12.45
C GLU A 95 -0.13 -25.55 11.06
N ASP A 96 0.85 -25.10 10.26
CA ASP A 96 0.92 -25.45 8.84
C ASP A 96 1.70 -26.75 8.58
N VAL A 97 2.78 -26.99 9.34
CA VAL A 97 3.68 -28.14 9.11
C VAL A 97 3.32 -29.29 10.03
N TYR A 98 3.28 -29.03 11.34
CA TYR A 98 2.98 -30.09 12.31
C TYR A 98 1.49 -30.39 12.45
N LYS A 99 0.63 -29.43 12.06
CA LYS A 99 -0.84 -29.53 12.16
C LYS A 99 -1.31 -29.88 13.58
N THR A 100 -0.56 -29.44 14.59
CA THR A 100 -0.86 -29.67 16.01
C THR A 100 -1.81 -28.61 16.56
N GLU A 101 -1.92 -27.46 15.89
CA GLU A 101 -2.74 -26.32 16.28
C GLU A 101 -3.67 -25.89 15.14
N ILE A 102 -4.79 -25.24 15.48
CA ILE A 102 -5.75 -24.71 14.50
C ILE A 102 -5.30 -23.30 14.10
N PRO A 103 -5.32 -22.95 12.79
CA PRO A 103 -4.95 -21.61 12.34
C PRO A 103 -5.72 -20.49 13.05
N ALA A 104 -4.98 -19.62 13.75
CA ALA A 104 -5.60 -18.52 14.49
C ALA A 104 -6.18 -17.42 13.56
N PRO A 105 -7.34 -16.82 13.91
CA PRO A 105 -7.86 -15.66 13.21
C PRO A 105 -6.88 -14.49 13.35
N GLY A 106 -6.65 -13.75 12.25
CA GLY A 106 -5.68 -12.65 12.26
C GLY A 106 -4.25 -13.04 11.86
N ARG A 107 -4.03 -14.21 11.26
CA ARG A 107 -2.74 -14.66 10.68
C ARG A 107 -2.04 -13.63 9.76
N SER A 108 -2.79 -12.68 9.18
CA SER A 108 -2.25 -11.60 8.32
C SER A 108 -2.07 -10.25 9.03
N LEU A 109 -2.40 -10.14 10.32
CA LEU A 109 -2.13 -8.95 11.11
C LEU A 109 -0.61 -8.77 11.21
N ARG A 110 -0.20 -7.52 11.01
CA ARG A 110 1.18 -7.08 11.10
C ARG A 110 1.30 -6.26 12.38
N ASN A 111 2.31 -6.56 13.19
CA ASN A 111 2.64 -5.75 14.37
C ASN A 111 3.38 -4.46 13.99
N ILE A 112 3.71 -4.29 12.71
CA ILE A 112 4.37 -3.12 12.15
C ILE A 112 3.37 -2.19 11.46
N ASN A 113 3.60 -0.88 11.59
CA ASN A 113 2.87 0.11 10.82
C ASN A 113 3.14 -0.07 9.32
N SER A 114 2.07 0.00 8.52
CA SER A 114 2.17 -0.03 7.07
C SER A 114 1.71 1.30 6.48
N TYR A 115 2.68 2.03 5.95
CA TYR A 115 2.49 3.29 5.25
C TYR A 115 2.33 3.05 3.76
N SER A 116 1.25 3.59 3.20
CA SER A 116 1.09 3.77 1.76
C SER A 116 1.24 5.26 1.48
N TYR A 117 1.70 5.64 0.29
CA TYR A 117 1.77 7.04 -0.13
C TYR A 117 0.46 7.79 0.12
N ALA A 118 -0.69 7.17 -0.18
CA ALA A 118 -2.00 7.75 0.09
C ALA A 118 -2.24 8.01 1.59
N LYS A 119 -1.80 7.10 2.46
CA LYS A 119 -1.90 7.27 3.93
C LYS A 119 -0.97 8.39 4.41
N LEU A 120 0.25 8.44 3.89
CA LEU A 120 1.23 9.48 4.23
C LEU A 120 0.73 10.88 3.83
N ASP A 121 0.11 11.01 2.65
CA ASP A 121 -0.49 12.27 2.22
C ASP A 121 -1.63 12.74 3.13
N ILE A 122 -2.46 11.80 3.62
CA ILE A 122 -3.53 12.10 4.57
C ILE A 122 -2.92 12.58 5.90
N ILE A 123 -1.91 11.88 6.42
CA ILE A 123 -1.22 12.24 7.66
C ILE A 123 -0.60 13.64 7.55
N LYS A 124 0.09 13.94 6.44
CA LYS A 124 0.67 15.27 6.18
C LYS A 124 -0.40 16.37 6.15
N LYS A 125 -1.53 16.14 5.47
CA LYS A 125 -2.65 17.09 5.39
C LYS A 125 -3.35 17.31 6.74
N GLN A 126 -3.43 16.29 7.59
CA GLN A 126 -3.99 16.43 8.94
C GLN A 126 -3.05 17.23 9.86
N LYS A 127 -1.73 16.99 9.78
CA LYS A 127 -0.73 17.75 10.54
C LYS A 127 -0.70 19.24 10.18
N SER A 128 -0.78 19.61 8.90
CA SER A 128 -0.81 21.02 8.49
C SER A 128 -2.07 21.75 9.00
N LYS A 129 -3.23 21.08 8.99
CA LYS A 129 -4.47 21.62 9.58
C LYS A 129 -4.35 21.82 11.10
N ASN A 130 -3.65 20.94 11.80
CA ASN A 130 -3.46 21.07 13.25
C ASN A 130 -2.44 22.16 13.63
N LYS A 131 -1.37 22.35 12.83
CA LYS A 131 -0.43 23.48 12.97
C LYS A 131 -1.14 24.84 12.81
N SER A 132 -2.08 24.94 11.85
CA SER A 132 -2.88 26.16 11.65
C SER A 132 -3.86 26.46 12.81
N LYS A 133 -4.36 25.42 13.50
CA LYS A 133 -5.25 25.61 14.67
C LYS A 133 -4.49 26.00 15.94
N ASN A 134 -3.28 25.48 16.16
CA ASN A 134 -2.46 25.86 17.31
C ASN A 134 -1.93 27.30 17.23
N SER A 135 -1.76 27.86 16.02
CA SER A 135 -1.39 29.28 15.85
C SER A 135 -2.51 30.26 16.22
N MET A 136 -3.77 29.82 16.31
CA MET A 136 -4.92 30.67 16.70
C MET A 136 -5.25 30.60 18.19
N ARG A 137 -4.53 29.80 19.00
CA ARG A 137 -4.87 29.55 20.41
C ARG A 137 -3.99 30.30 21.42
N ILE A 138 -3.12 31.21 20.98
CA ILE A 138 -2.40 32.14 21.87
C ILE A 138 -3.19 33.45 21.95
N GLN A 139 -4.41 33.35 22.45
CA GLN A 139 -5.18 34.42 23.08
C GLN A 139 -6.39 33.72 23.71
N ASP A 140 -6.60 34.01 25.00
CA ASP A 140 -7.71 33.59 25.85
C ASP A 140 -7.44 32.43 26.83
N ASP A 141 -7.24 32.91 28.06
CA ASP A 141 -7.15 32.21 29.33
C ASP A 141 -8.53 31.73 29.81
N ALA A 142 -8.51 30.75 30.72
CA ALA A 142 -9.58 30.28 31.60
C ALA A 142 -10.77 29.46 31.02
N SER A 143 -10.78 28.19 31.46
CA SER A 143 -11.95 27.39 31.89
C SER A 143 -12.93 26.84 30.85
N THR A 144 -12.89 25.51 30.72
CA THR A 144 -14.02 24.54 30.81
C THR A 144 -13.87 23.41 29.79
N LEU A 145 -13.56 22.22 30.30
CA LEU A 145 -13.64 20.94 29.58
C LEU A 145 -15.09 20.69 29.17
N HIS A 146 -15.40 20.81 27.88
CA HIS A 146 -16.55 20.13 27.28
C HIS A 146 -16.08 19.28 26.11
N GLN A 147 -16.25 17.98 26.30
CA GLN A 147 -15.96 16.90 25.38
C GLN A 147 -16.95 16.99 24.21
N MET A 148 -16.45 17.16 22.98
CA MET A 148 -17.26 17.00 21.76
C MET A 148 -16.89 15.72 21.02
N PRO A 149 -17.86 15.09 20.33
CA PRO A 149 -17.74 13.73 19.83
C PRO A 149 -16.90 13.67 18.56
N LEU A 150 -16.21 12.54 18.41
CA LEU A 150 -15.49 12.10 17.23
C LEU A 150 -16.39 12.18 15.98
N PRO A 151 -15.98 12.81 14.86
CA PRO A 151 -16.80 12.82 13.65
C PRO A 151 -16.81 11.43 13.04
N SER A 152 -18.01 10.88 12.90
CA SER A 152 -18.30 9.61 12.24
C SER A 152 -17.65 9.51 10.86
N GLU A 153 -17.12 8.32 10.57
CA GLU A 153 -16.61 7.91 9.26
C GLU A 153 -17.61 8.29 8.16
N VAL A 154 -17.19 9.17 7.27
CA VAL A 154 -17.89 9.40 6.01
C VAL A 154 -17.78 8.11 5.20
N ASN A 155 -18.84 7.30 5.25
CA ASN A 155 -19.03 6.15 4.40
C ASN A 155 -19.08 6.63 2.95
N LEU A 156 -17.95 6.60 2.25
CA LEU A 156 -17.94 6.62 0.79
C LEU A 156 -18.71 5.38 0.31
N PRO A 157 -19.69 5.53 -0.60
CA PRO A 157 -20.46 4.40 -1.08
C PRO A 157 -19.49 3.40 -1.72
N LYS A 158 -19.40 2.20 -1.11
CA LYS A 158 -18.73 1.05 -1.71
C LYS A 158 -19.34 0.90 -3.10
N GLN A 159 -18.54 1.09 -4.15
CA GLN A 159 -18.96 0.76 -5.50
C GLN A 159 -19.46 -0.69 -5.47
N SER A 160 -20.77 -0.85 -5.65
CA SER A 160 -21.39 -2.16 -5.69
C SER A 160 -20.73 -2.93 -6.81
N ARG A 161 -20.14 -4.08 -6.48
CA ARG A 161 -19.59 -4.97 -7.51
C ARG A 161 -20.78 -5.40 -8.36
N ARG A 162 -20.70 -5.20 -9.68
CA ARG A 162 -21.68 -5.78 -10.61
C ARG A 162 -21.70 -7.29 -10.37
N THR A 163 -22.83 -7.79 -9.86
CA THR A 163 -23.07 -9.21 -9.66
C THR A 163 -23.64 -9.76 -10.95
N THR A 164 -23.15 -10.91 -11.40
CA THR A 164 -23.64 -11.54 -12.61
C THR A 164 -25.10 -11.97 -12.44
N THR A 165 -25.99 -11.46 -13.27
CA THR A 165 -27.43 -11.82 -13.22
C THR A 165 -27.64 -13.24 -13.75
N ASP A 166 -28.78 -13.85 -13.42
CA ASP A 166 -29.05 -15.22 -13.92
C ASP A 166 -29.21 -15.26 -15.45
N ALA A 167 -29.66 -14.18 -16.07
CA ALA A 167 -29.66 -14.02 -17.52
C ALA A 167 -28.23 -14.02 -18.10
N GLU A 168 -27.32 -13.26 -17.50
CA GLU A 168 -25.90 -13.24 -17.91
C GLU A 168 -25.25 -14.62 -17.73
N LYS A 169 -25.60 -15.38 -16.68
CA LYS A 169 -25.11 -16.76 -16.49
C LYS A 169 -25.61 -17.70 -17.59
N GLN A 170 -26.86 -17.56 -18.04
CA GLN A 170 -27.41 -18.37 -19.13
C GLN A 170 -26.72 -18.08 -20.46
N ILE A 171 -26.40 -16.81 -20.73
CA ILE A 171 -25.62 -16.40 -21.91
C ILE A 171 -24.23 -17.04 -21.86
N LEU A 172 -23.55 -16.99 -20.71
CA LEU A 172 -22.21 -17.56 -20.52
C LEU A 172 -22.19 -19.10 -20.58
N ALA A 173 -23.27 -19.78 -20.19
CA ALA A 173 -23.35 -21.24 -20.23
C ALA A 173 -23.20 -21.82 -21.66
N ARG A 174 -23.54 -21.04 -22.70
CA ARG A 174 -23.38 -21.43 -24.10
C ARG A 174 -21.91 -21.68 -24.49
N LEU A 175 -20.96 -21.03 -23.80
CA LEU A 175 -19.52 -21.26 -24.00
C LEU A 175 -19.08 -22.68 -23.63
N PHE A 176 -19.81 -23.34 -22.72
CA PHE A 176 -19.47 -24.66 -22.18
C PHE A 176 -20.26 -25.80 -22.83
N GLN A 177 -21.30 -25.49 -23.60
CA GLN A 177 -22.13 -26.47 -24.31
C GLN A 177 -21.56 -26.86 -25.68
N ALA A 178 -20.61 -26.08 -26.22
CA ALA A 178 -19.92 -26.40 -27.45
C ALA A 178 -18.81 -27.44 -27.20
N GLY A 179 -19.22 -28.69 -27.01
CA GLY A 179 -18.29 -29.82 -27.04
C GLY A 179 -17.69 -29.98 -28.45
N GLY A 180 -16.38 -29.80 -28.58
CA GLY A 180 -15.60 -30.30 -29.72
C GLY A 180 -15.34 -29.33 -30.88
N GLY A 181 -15.80 -28.09 -30.82
CA GLY A 181 -15.46 -27.08 -31.84
C GLY A 181 -16.29 -25.82 -31.65
N MET A 182 -15.68 -24.78 -31.09
CA MET A 182 -16.32 -23.47 -30.97
C MET A 182 -16.27 -22.77 -32.33
N PRO A 183 -17.39 -22.55 -33.04
CA PRO A 183 -17.37 -21.68 -34.20
C PRO A 183 -16.89 -20.29 -33.80
N GLU A 184 -16.03 -19.72 -34.62
CA GLU A 184 -15.32 -18.44 -34.38
C GLU A 184 -16.27 -17.26 -34.13
N THR A 185 -17.55 -17.42 -34.48
CA THR A 185 -18.63 -16.45 -34.34
C THR A 185 -19.32 -16.43 -32.97
N ILE A 186 -19.09 -17.42 -32.09
CA ILE A 186 -19.78 -17.50 -30.79
C ILE A 186 -19.33 -16.40 -29.83
N ILE A 187 -18.03 -16.13 -29.78
CA ILE A 187 -17.46 -15.13 -28.87
C ILE A 187 -17.99 -13.71 -29.16
N PRO A 188 -17.93 -13.19 -30.41
CA PRO A 188 -18.44 -11.85 -30.69
C PRO A 188 -19.95 -11.72 -30.45
N THR A 189 -20.73 -12.78 -30.72
CA THR A 189 -22.18 -12.80 -30.47
C THR A 189 -22.50 -12.66 -28.98
N ILE A 190 -21.84 -13.47 -28.13
CA ILE A 190 -22.03 -13.44 -26.67
C ILE A 190 -21.61 -12.09 -26.08
N VAL A 191 -20.52 -11.49 -26.57
CA VAL A 191 -20.08 -10.16 -26.11
C VAL A 191 -21.13 -9.09 -26.41
N THR A 192 -21.83 -9.21 -27.54
CA THR A 192 -22.86 -8.24 -27.95
C THR A 192 -24.11 -8.38 -27.06
N GLU A 193 -24.51 -9.61 -26.73
CA GLU A 193 -25.66 -9.90 -25.83
C GLU A 193 -25.41 -9.47 -24.37
N LEU A 194 -24.14 -9.39 -23.92
CA LEU A 194 -23.80 -8.94 -22.56
C LEU A 194 -23.72 -7.41 -22.41
N GLN A 195 -23.88 -6.68 -23.52
CA GLN A 195 -23.83 -5.22 -23.58
C GLN A 195 -25.22 -4.56 -23.66
N THR A 196 -26.28 -5.34 -23.94
CA THR A 196 -27.69 -4.95 -23.81
C THR A 196 -28.19 -5.13 -22.39
#